data_AF-A0A6A8DCQ0-F1
#
_entry.id   AF-A0A6A8DCQ0-F1
#
_cell.length_a   1.000
_cell.length_b   1.000
_cell.length_c   1.000
_cell.angle_alpha   90.00
_cell.angle_beta   90.00
_cell.angle_gamma   90.00
#
_symmetry.space_group_name_H-M   'P 1'
#
loop_
_entity.id
_entity.type
_entity.pdbx_description
1 polymer ?
#
loop_
_entity_poly.entity_id
_entity_poly.type
_entity_poly.pdbx_seq_one_letter_code
_entity_poly.pdbx_strand_id
1 'polypeptide(L)'
;MKVAWRMFKSEKYNLIIKTFIRIVVVVIIYNIVEFEKTFLFNVLLLSVVGLPIIISIYRYINKPIEMVAYNGLTKSEQDRVPVSPNDSSVNKVTVDTKLARKIGIAWKGKEVYSVKFNHTATSTSGNLIVYLDLDKKTIVGKGTSHS
;
A
#
# COMPACT_ATOMS: atom_id res chain seq x y z
N MET A 1 49.95 -63.22 -24.84
CA MET A 1 49.06 -62.13 -25.34
C MET A 1 47.92 -61.71 -24.40
N LYS A 2 47.52 -62.46 -23.35
CA LYS A 2 46.38 -62.09 -22.47
C LYS A 2 46.65 -61.00 -21.41
N VAL A 3 47.93 -60.70 -21.12
CA VAL A 3 48.30 -59.79 -20.01
C VAL A 3 48.37 -58.31 -20.47
N ALA A 4 48.87 -58.06 -21.68
CA ALA A 4 48.96 -56.72 -22.26
C ALA A 4 47.58 -56.04 -22.45
N TRP A 5 46.54 -56.83 -22.71
CA TRP A 5 45.17 -56.33 -22.91
C TRP A 5 44.49 -55.89 -21.60
N ARG A 6 44.92 -56.40 -20.43
CA ARG A 6 44.39 -55.98 -19.12
C ARG A 6 45.07 -54.73 -18.58
N MET A 7 46.36 -54.53 -18.85
CA MET A 7 47.06 -53.32 -18.41
C MET A 7 46.64 -52.08 -19.21
N PHE A 8 46.43 -52.20 -20.53
CA PHE A 8 46.09 -51.05 -21.38
C PHE A 8 44.66 -50.54 -21.19
N LYS A 9 43.76 -51.38 -20.66
CA LYS A 9 42.33 -51.06 -20.46
C LYS A 9 42.05 -50.33 -19.15
N SER A 10 43.02 -50.25 -18.25
CA SER A 10 42.86 -49.65 -16.91
C SER A 10 43.11 -48.14 -16.90
N GLU A 11 44.25 -47.67 -17.43
CA GLU A 11 44.63 -46.26 -17.28
C GLU A 11 43.86 -45.32 -18.19
N LYS A 12 43.67 -45.68 -19.47
CA LYS A 12 42.88 -44.85 -20.41
C LYS A 12 41.42 -44.76 -19.98
N TYR A 13 40.85 -45.84 -19.45
CA TYR A 13 39.47 -45.86 -18.97
C TYR A 13 39.29 -44.99 -17.73
N ASN A 14 40.23 -45.07 -16.77
CA ASN A 14 40.25 -44.17 -15.61
C ASN A 14 40.43 -42.70 -16.00
N LEU A 15 41.22 -42.41 -17.04
CA LEU A 15 41.40 -41.04 -17.54
C LEU A 15 40.10 -40.49 -18.15
N ILE A 16 39.38 -41.31 -18.92
CA ILE A 16 38.08 -40.96 -19.50
C ILE A 16 37.04 -40.71 -18.40
N ILE A 17 36.96 -41.60 -17.40
CA ILE A 17 36.04 -41.45 -16.26
C ILE A 17 36.37 -40.18 -15.46
N LYS A 18 37.64 -39.93 -15.14
CA LYS A 18 38.05 -38.71 -14.42
C LYS A 18 37.71 -37.45 -15.22
N THR A 19 37.88 -37.48 -16.53
CA THR A 19 37.55 -36.36 -17.41
C THR A 19 36.04 -36.13 -17.45
N PHE A 20 35.26 -37.21 -17.56
CA PHE A 20 33.80 -37.17 -17.54
C PHE A 20 33.27 -36.61 -16.21
N ILE A 21 33.77 -37.11 -15.07
CA ILE A 21 33.38 -36.61 -13.73
C ILE A 21 33.71 -35.13 -13.60
N ARG A 22 34.90 -34.68 -14.05
CA ARG A 22 35.27 -33.25 -14.02
C ARG A 22 34.30 -32.39 -14.82
N ILE A 23 33.91 -32.82 -16.01
CA ILE A 23 32.95 -32.09 -16.85
C ILE A 23 31.59 -32.01 -16.14
N VAL A 24 31.09 -33.13 -15.60
CA VAL A 24 29.81 -33.15 -14.88
C VAL A 24 29.82 -32.20 -13.68
N VAL A 25 30.89 -32.21 -12.88
CA VAL A 25 31.03 -31.31 -11.72
C VAL A 25 31.05 -29.85 -12.14
N VAL A 26 31.79 -29.49 -13.19
CA VAL A 26 31.85 -28.11 -13.71
C VAL A 26 30.47 -27.65 -14.19
N VAL A 27 29.73 -28.50 -14.91
CA VAL A 27 28.38 -28.20 -15.39
C VAL A 27 27.42 -27.99 -14.21
N ILE A 28 27.47 -28.84 -13.18
CA ILE A 28 26.61 -28.69 -11.99
C ILE A 28 26.91 -27.37 -11.27
N ILE A 29 28.19 -27.05 -11.02
CA ILE A 29 28.58 -25.80 -10.36
C ILE A 29 28.11 -24.58 -11.17
N TYR A 30 28.29 -24.62 -12.50
CA TYR A 30 27.83 -23.53 -13.36
C TYR A 30 26.32 -23.30 -13.24
N ASN A 31 25.52 -24.37 -13.29
CA ASN A 31 24.06 -24.27 -13.14
C ASN A 31 23.65 -23.73 -11.76
N ILE A 32 24.34 -24.14 -10.68
CA ILE A 32 24.07 -23.64 -9.32
C ILE A 32 24.37 -22.13 -9.24
N VAL A 33 25.53 -21.69 -9.76
CA VAL A 33 25.91 -20.28 -9.75
C VAL A 33 24.94 -19.43 -10.58
N GLU A 34 24.49 -19.94 -11.73
CA GLU A 34 23.53 -19.22 -12.58
C GLU A 34 22.13 -19.16 -11.95
N PHE A 35 21.72 -20.22 -11.24
CA PHE A 35 20.50 -20.22 -10.43
C PHE A 35 20.57 -19.19 -9.28
N GLU A 36 21.69 -19.10 -8.57
CA GLU A 36 21.86 -18.10 -7.50
C GLU A 36 21.78 -16.67 -8.05
N LYS A 37 22.40 -16.38 -9.19
CA LYS A 37 22.32 -15.05 -9.82
C LYS A 37 20.89 -14.67 -10.21
N THR A 38 20.16 -15.59 -10.84
CA THR A 38 18.77 -15.34 -11.25
C THR A 38 17.86 -15.19 -10.03
N PHE A 39 18.08 -15.98 -8.97
CA PHE A 39 17.37 -15.82 -7.71
C PHE A 39 17.63 -14.46 -7.05
N LEU A 40 18.90 -14.07 -6.89
CA LEU A 40 19.28 -12.78 -6.30
C LEU A 40 18.77 -11.60 -7.14
N PHE A 41 18.83 -11.70 -8.47
CA PHE A 41 18.29 -10.68 -9.36
C PHE A 41 16.78 -10.51 -9.20
N ASN A 42 16.02 -11.60 -9.12
CA ASN A 42 14.57 -11.54 -8.89
C ASN A 42 14.23 -10.98 -7.50
N VAL A 43 14.98 -11.33 -6.46
CA VAL A 43 14.81 -10.74 -5.11
C VAL A 43 15.09 -9.23 -5.14
N LEU A 44 16.12 -8.79 -5.86
CA LEU A 44 16.44 -7.38 -6.04
C LEU A 44 15.33 -6.65 -6.82
N LEU A 45 14.80 -7.26 -7.88
CA LEU A 45 13.71 -6.70 -8.67
C LEU A 45 12.44 -6.53 -7.82
N LEU A 46 12.12 -7.52 -6.99
CA LEU A 46 11.01 -7.47 -6.03
C LEU A 46 11.23 -6.44 -4.92
N SER A 47 12.45 -6.21 -4.46
CA SER A 47 12.71 -5.19 -3.44
C SER A 47 12.58 -3.77 -4.01
N VAL A 48 13.09 -3.54 -5.21
CA VAL A 48 13.04 -2.23 -5.89
C VAL A 48 11.61 -1.84 -6.26
N VAL A 49 10.79 -2.78 -6.72
CA VAL A 49 9.41 -2.48 -7.18
C VAL A 49 8.38 -2.75 -6.08
N GLY A 50 8.55 -3.80 -5.29
CA GLY A 50 7.57 -4.22 -4.29
C GLY A 50 7.48 -3.30 -3.07
N LEU A 51 8.62 -2.84 -2.54
CA LEU A 51 8.62 -1.98 -1.34
C LEU A 51 7.92 -0.64 -1.56
N PRO A 52 8.14 0.11 -2.67
CA PRO A 52 7.42 1.35 -2.93
C PRO A 52 5.90 1.17 -3.03
N ILE A 53 5.45 0.06 -3.63
CA ILE A 53 4.01 -0.26 -3.76
C ILE A 53 3.41 -0.50 -2.36
N ILE A 54 4.06 -1.31 -1.53
CA ILE A 54 3.61 -1.58 -0.15
C ILE A 54 3.54 -0.29 0.67
N ILE A 55 4.57 0.56 0.60
CA ILE A 55 4.60 1.85 1.30
C ILE A 55 3.46 2.76 0.83
N SER A 56 3.18 2.79 -0.47
CA SER A 56 2.10 3.60 -1.05
C SER A 56 0.72 3.11 -0.58
N ILE A 57 0.49 1.80 -0.56
CA ILE A 57 -0.73 1.18 -0.02
C ILE A 57 -0.88 1.52 1.46
N TYR A 58 0.20 1.41 2.24
CA TYR A 58 0.18 1.75 3.67
C TYR A 58 -0.21 3.22 3.91
N ARG A 59 0.34 4.15 3.12
CA ARG A 59 -0.02 5.58 3.20
C ARG A 59 -1.47 5.85 2.81
N TYR A 60 -1.99 5.14 1.81
CA TYR A 60 -3.38 5.27 1.38
C TYR A 60 -4.36 4.75 2.46
N ILE A 61 -4.05 3.61 3.08
CA ILE A 61 -4.88 3.02 4.14
C ILE A 61 -4.90 3.90 5.39
N ASN A 62 -3.75 4.48 5.76
CA ASN A 62 -3.59 5.27 6.99
C ASN A 62 -3.78 6.77 6.77
N LYS A 63 -4.56 7.17 5.75
CA LYS A 63 -4.82 8.59 5.52
C LYS A 63 -5.61 9.17 6.71
N PRO A 64 -5.19 10.32 7.26
CA PRO A 64 -5.95 11.01 8.30
C PRO A 64 -7.38 11.31 7.84
N ILE A 65 -8.34 11.16 8.73
CA ILE A 65 -9.78 11.35 8.43
C ILE A 65 -10.06 12.79 7.96
N GLU A 66 -9.30 13.73 8.50
CA GLU A 66 -9.30 15.15 8.18
C GLU A 66 -8.95 15.40 6.71
N MET A 67 -7.96 14.65 6.19
CA MET A 67 -7.56 14.73 4.78
C MET A 67 -8.56 14.05 3.84
N VAL A 68 -9.28 13.02 4.31
CA VAL A 68 -10.39 12.45 3.55
C VAL A 68 -11.54 13.45 3.47
N ALA A 69 -11.89 14.06 4.60
CA ALA A 69 -12.89 15.11 4.69
C ALA A 69 -12.56 16.30 3.77
N TYR A 70 -11.32 16.77 3.80
CA TYR A 70 -10.86 17.91 3.00
C TYR A 70 -10.94 17.62 1.50
N ASN A 71 -10.56 16.40 1.09
CA ASN A 71 -10.69 15.96 -0.29
C ASN A 71 -12.15 15.88 -0.77
N GLY A 72 -13.13 15.82 0.15
CA GLY A 72 -14.56 15.90 -0.15
C GLY A 72 -15.11 17.31 -0.38
N LEU A 73 -14.33 18.34 -0.06
CA LEU A 73 -14.71 19.73 -0.27
C LEU A 73 -14.52 20.13 -1.73
N THR A 74 -15.37 21.03 -2.23
CA THR A 74 -15.16 21.68 -3.53
C THR A 74 -13.93 22.60 -3.46
N LYS A 75 -13.41 23.01 -4.62
CA LYS A 75 -12.26 23.92 -4.65
C LYS A 75 -12.51 25.23 -3.88
N SER A 76 -13.69 25.82 -4.04
CA SER A 76 -14.08 27.03 -3.30
C SER A 76 -14.24 26.82 -1.79
N GLU A 77 -14.66 25.62 -1.36
CA GLU A 77 -14.71 25.25 0.06
C GLU A 77 -13.30 25.02 0.63
N GLN A 78 -12.41 24.39 -0.15
CA GLN A 78 -11.01 24.17 0.22
C GLN A 78 -10.25 25.50 0.37
N ASP A 79 -10.49 26.46 -0.52
CA ASP A 79 -9.86 27.78 -0.47
C ASP A 79 -10.27 28.58 0.79
N ARG A 80 -11.36 28.19 1.46
CA ARG A 80 -11.78 28.75 2.75
C ARG A 80 -11.06 28.13 3.95
N VAL A 81 -10.22 27.11 3.77
CA VAL A 81 -9.45 26.47 4.84
C VAL A 81 -8.06 27.12 4.87
N PRO A 82 -7.84 28.17 5.68
CA PRO A 82 -6.57 28.92 5.68
C PRO A 82 -5.42 28.14 6.34
N VAL A 83 -5.74 27.10 7.09
CA VAL A 83 -4.82 26.29 7.89
C VAL A 83 -4.75 24.86 7.39
N SER A 84 -3.83 24.07 7.95
CA SER A 84 -3.75 22.64 7.64
C SER A 84 -5.08 21.94 7.96
N PRO A 85 -5.59 21.06 7.08
CA PRO A 85 -6.77 20.23 7.36
C PRO A 85 -6.67 19.45 8.67
N ASN A 86 -5.45 19.10 9.09
CA ASN A 86 -5.19 18.40 10.35
C ASN A 86 -5.50 19.23 11.60
N ASP A 87 -5.66 20.55 11.47
CA ASP A 87 -6.10 21.45 12.55
C ASP A 87 -7.64 21.49 12.66
N SER A 88 -8.32 20.42 12.26
CA SER A 88 -9.77 20.28 12.36
C SER A 88 -10.18 19.51 13.60
N SER A 89 -11.41 19.74 14.07
CA SER A 89 -11.98 18.97 15.18
C SER A 89 -12.75 17.78 14.66
N VAL A 90 -12.38 16.59 15.12
CA VAL A 90 -13.05 15.33 14.77
C VAL A 90 -13.86 14.83 15.95
N ASN A 91 -15.17 14.73 15.78
CA ASN A 91 -16.08 14.17 16.78
C ASN A 91 -16.89 13.02 16.18
N LYS A 92 -17.28 12.07 17.02
CA LYS A 92 -18.30 11.07 16.65
C LYS A 92 -19.66 11.57 17.11
N VAL A 93 -20.64 11.55 16.23
CA VAL A 93 -21.99 12.07 16.50
C VAL A 93 -23.07 11.09 16.04
N THR A 94 -24.15 10.97 16.81
CA THR A 94 -25.34 10.25 16.39
C THR A 94 -26.20 11.17 15.51
N VAL A 95 -26.63 10.67 14.35
CA VAL A 95 -27.40 11.42 13.38
C VAL A 95 -28.84 11.60 13.87
N ASP A 96 -29.16 12.81 14.31
CA ASP A 96 -30.51 13.20 14.72
C ASP A 96 -31.43 13.48 13.51
N THR A 97 -32.70 13.81 13.76
CA THR A 97 -33.67 14.11 12.70
C THR A 97 -33.27 15.31 11.85
N LYS A 98 -32.59 16.32 12.41
CA LYS A 98 -32.18 17.54 11.71
C LYS A 98 -31.01 17.26 10.78
N LEU A 99 -30.01 16.52 11.26
CA LEU A 99 -28.86 16.11 10.49
C LEU A 99 -29.25 15.09 9.41
N ALA A 100 -30.15 14.15 9.72
CA ALA A 100 -30.67 13.19 8.74
C ALA A 100 -31.35 13.89 7.54
N ARG A 101 -32.00 15.05 7.74
CA ARG A 101 -32.54 15.83 6.60
C ARG A 101 -31.44 16.39 5.69
N LYS A 102 -30.22 16.61 6.20
CA LYS A 102 -29.09 17.14 5.44
C LYS A 102 -28.29 16.05 4.72
N ILE A 103 -28.07 14.90 5.39
CA ILE A 103 -27.19 13.83 4.87
C ILE A 103 -27.95 12.59 4.38
N GLY A 104 -29.28 12.57 4.54
CA GLY A 104 -30.17 11.49 4.10
C GLY A 104 -30.85 10.78 5.27
N ILE A 105 -32.16 10.53 5.13
CA ILE A 105 -32.98 9.95 6.20
C ILE A 105 -32.54 8.53 6.60
N ALA A 106 -31.90 7.80 5.68
CA ALA A 106 -31.34 6.46 5.90
C ALA A 106 -30.20 6.44 6.94
N TRP A 107 -29.64 7.61 7.27
CA TRP A 107 -28.61 7.76 8.30
C TRP A 107 -29.18 8.06 9.68
N LYS A 108 -30.48 8.34 9.82
CA LYS A 108 -31.10 8.68 11.11
C LYS A 108 -30.83 7.58 12.16
N GLY A 109 -30.32 7.97 13.32
CA GLY A 109 -29.98 7.07 14.42
C GLY A 109 -28.64 6.35 14.28
N LYS A 110 -27.93 6.50 13.15
CA LYS A 110 -26.58 5.94 12.97
C LYS A 110 -25.52 6.87 13.52
N GLU A 111 -24.35 6.34 13.86
CA GLU A 111 -23.17 7.12 14.21
C GLU A 111 -22.37 7.49 12.96
N VAL A 112 -21.84 8.71 12.93
CA VAL A 112 -20.95 9.22 11.89
C VAL A 112 -19.82 10.02 12.52
N TYR A 113 -18.71 10.17 11.82
CA TYR A 113 -17.68 11.15 12.17
C TYR A 113 -18.05 12.51 11.60
N SER A 114 -18.00 13.56 12.41
CA SER A 114 -18.05 14.96 11.98
C SER A 114 -16.66 15.56 12.04
N VAL A 115 -16.16 16.02 10.91
CA VAL A 115 -14.90 16.78 10.80
C VAL A 115 -15.25 18.24 10.58
N LYS A 116 -14.95 19.08 11.58
CA LYS A 116 -15.20 20.53 11.54
C LYS A 116 -13.89 21.25 11.26
N PHE A 117 -13.82 21.93 10.12
CA PHE A 117 -12.66 22.73 9.74
C PHE A 117 -12.68 24.07 10.47
N ASN A 118 -11.66 24.31 11.30
CA ASN A 118 -11.54 25.53 12.08
C ASN A 118 -11.25 26.75 11.18
N HIS A 119 -11.66 27.93 11.63
CA HIS A 119 -11.43 29.21 10.94
C HIS A 119 -12.00 29.30 9.52
N THR A 120 -13.05 28.52 9.21
CA THR A 120 -13.69 28.51 7.89
C THR A 120 -15.01 29.28 7.86
N ALA A 121 -15.47 29.80 8.99
CA ALA A 121 -16.68 30.61 9.10
C ALA A 121 -16.57 31.91 8.28
N THR A 122 -17.67 32.29 7.64
CA THR A 122 -17.89 33.57 6.97
C THR A 122 -18.99 34.37 7.70
N SER A 123 -19.21 35.62 7.28
CA SER A 123 -20.30 36.46 7.81
C SER A 123 -21.69 35.85 7.63
N THR A 124 -21.87 34.95 6.65
CA THR A 124 -23.16 34.36 6.27
C THR A 124 -23.26 32.85 6.56
N SER A 125 -22.17 32.20 6.95
CA SER A 125 -22.14 30.76 7.21
C SER A 125 -21.09 30.45 8.26
N GLY A 126 -21.38 29.59 9.24
CA GLY A 126 -20.31 29.19 10.16
C GLY A 126 -19.37 28.13 9.55
N ASN A 127 -18.60 27.48 10.41
CA ASN A 127 -17.52 26.59 9.97
C ASN A 127 -18.02 25.41 9.12
N LEU A 128 -17.23 25.03 8.11
CA LEU A 128 -17.44 23.87 7.26
C LEU A 128 -17.35 22.58 8.08
N ILE A 129 -18.32 21.69 7.87
CA ILE A 129 -18.37 20.36 8.46
C ILE A 129 -18.57 19.33 7.37
N VAL A 130 -17.75 18.28 7.39
CA VAL A 130 -17.92 17.09 6.56
C VAL A 130 -18.25 15.90 7.45
N TYR A 131 -19.25 15.12 7.05
CA TYR A 131 -19.66 13.92 7.75
C TYR A 131 -19.15 12.69 7.00
N LEU A 132 -18.53 11.78 7.72
CA LEU A 132 -18.01 10.52 7.19
C LEU A 132 -18.63 9.34 7.92
N ASP A 133 -18.78 8.23 7.21
CA ASP A 133 -19.15 6.95 7.81
C ASP A 133 -18.04 6.47 8.77
N LEU A 134 -18.35 5.46 9.59
CA LEU A 134 -17.44 4.88 10.57
C LEU A 134 -16.20 4.24 9.94
N ASP A 135 -16.23 3.95 8.63
CA ASP A 135 -15.08 3.48 7.86
C ASP A 135 -14.00 4.55 7.64
N LYS A 136 -14.29 5.82 7.99
CA LYS A 136 -13.42 7.01 7.85
C LYS A 136 -13.02 7.33 6.40
N LYS A 137 -13.69 6.72 5.42
CA LYS A 137 -13.37 6.82 3.99
C LYS A 137 -14.56 7.32 3.18
N THR A 138 -15.77 6.88 3.52
CA THR A 138 -16.99 7.28 2.83
C THR A 138 -17.51 8.60 3.38
N ILE A 139 -17.61 9.60 2.51
CA ILE A 139 -18.25 10.88 2.83
C ILE A 139 -19.76 10.70 2.67
N VAL A 140 -20.51 10.94 3.75
CA VAL A 140 -21.97 10.78 3.78
C VAL A 140 -22.71 12.11 3.62
N GLY A 141 -22.03 13.23 3.84
CA GLY A 141 -22.60 14.54 3.57
C GLY A 141 -21.74 15.70 4.07
N LYS A 142 -22.24 16.93 3.86
CA LYS A 142 -21.57 18.18 4.22
C LYS A 142 -22.56 19.16 4.85
N GLY A 143 -22.06 20.13 5.60
CA GLY A 143 -22.84 21.21 6.16
C GLY A 143 -21.99 22.29 6.80
N THR A 144 -22.65 23.20 7.51
CA THR A 144 -22.00 24.26 8.28
C THR A 144 -22.52 24.30 9.71
N SER A 145 -21.65 24.55 10.69
CA SER A 145 -22.09 24.86 12.05
C SER A 145 -22.63 26.27 12.06
N HIS A 146 -23.95 26.48 12.15
CA HIS A 146 -24.45 27.79 12.54
C HIS A 146 -24.22 27.91 14.05
N SER A 147 -23.36 28.85 14.42
CA SER A 147 -23.28 29.34 15.80
C SER A 147 -24.51 30.16 16.12
#